data_AF-A0A7Y6Y7P0-F1
#
_entry.id   AF-A0A7Y6Y7P0-F1
#
_cell.length_a   1.000
_cell.length_b   1.000
_cell.length_c   1.000
_cell.angle_alpha   90.00
_cell.angle_beta   90.00
_cell.angle_gamma   90.00
#
_symmetry.space_group_name_H-M   'P 1'
#
loop_
_entity.id
_entity.type
_entity.pdbx_description
1 polymer ?
#
loop_
_entity_poly.entity_id
_entity_poly.type
_entity_poly.pdbx_seq_one_letter_code
_entity_poly.pdbx_strand_id
1 'polypeptide(L)'
;MKEQIAQLLETALQTLKAQGVVPSDITPNIQIENTRDKAHGDFATNLALMLAKPAKTNPRALAQQLCDALPVSSSIDKTEIAGPGFINFFVNDAAIYSVIGDVLAAGETFG
;
A
#
# COMPACT_ATOMS: atom_id res chain seq x y z
N MET A 1 7.70 -11.19 3.08
CA MET A 1 6.33 -10.98 2.55
C MET A 1 5.63 -9.78 3.18
N LYS A 2 5.28 -9.81 4.48
CA LYS A 2 4.69 -8.63 5.15
C LYS A 2 5.57 -7.38 5.08
N GLU A 3 6.87 -7.52 5.35
CA GLU A 3 7.83 -6.43 5.25
C GLU A 3 7.89 -5.83 3.84
N GLN A 4 7.79 -6.68 2.81
CA GLN A 4 7.80 -6.22 1.42
C GLN A 4 6.54 -5.42 1.09
N ILE A 5 5.35 -5.88 1.53
CA ILE A 5 4.10 -5.12 1.40
C ILE A 5 4.18 -3.80 2.18
N ALA A 6 4.82 -3.81 3.37
CA ALA A 6 5.03 -2.59 4.15
C ALA A 6 5.89 -1.58 3.38
N GLN A 7 7.02 -2.02 2.83
CA GLN A 7 7.89 -1.17 2.02
C GLN A 7 7.17 -0.59 0.79
N LEU A 8 6.38 -1.41 0.09
CA LEU A 8 5.59 -0.94 -1.05
C LEU A 8 4.55 0.12 -0.63
N LEU A 9 3.91 -0.08 0.52
CA LEU A 9 2.97 0.89 1.10
C LEU A 9 3.68 2.16 1.57
N GLU A 10 4.89 2.06 2.10
CA GLU A 10 5.70 3.23 2.46
C GLU A 10 6.05 4.05 1.23
N THR A 11 6.49 3.41 0.14
CA THR A 11 6.75 4.08 -1.14
C THR A 11 5.49 4.76 -1.69
N ALA A 12 4.37 4.03 -1.73
CA ALA A 12 3.09 4.59 -2.16
C ALA A 12 2.67 5.79 -1.28
N LEU A 13 2.85 5.69 0.04
CA LEU A 13 2.56 6.76 0.97
C LEU A 13 3.44 7.99 0.74
N GLN A 14 4.74 7.80 0.49
CA GLN A 14 5.62 8.91 0.15
C GLN A 14 5.19 9.63 -1.13
N THR A 15 4.77 8.88 -2.15
CA THR A 15 4.18 9.44 -3.38
C THR A 15 2.94 10.26 -3.06
N LEU A 16 2.01 9.74 -2.24
CA LEU A 16 0.80 10.47 -1.86
C LEU A 16 1.10 11.72 -1.01
N LYS A 17 2.14 11.69 -0.19
CA LYS A 17 2.64 12.88 0.53
C LYS A 17 3.19 13.92 -0.43
N ALA A 18 3.98 13.50 -1.41
CA ALA A 18 4.54 14.39 -2.44
C ALA A 18 3.45 15.02 -3.31
N GLN A 19 2.37 14.29 -3.59
CA GLN A 19 1.19 14.78 -4.31
C GLN A 19 0.27 15.67 -3.45
N GLY A 20 0.54 15.81 -2.14
CA GLY A 20 -0.29 16.62 -1.23
C GLY A 20 -1.63 15.98 -0.87
N VAL A 21 -1.83 14.69 -1.16
CA VAL A 21 -3.04 13.94 -0.80
C VAL A 21 -3.07 13.66 0.70
N VAL A 22 -1.93 13.30 1.27
CA VAL A 22 -1.76 13.05 2.71
C VAL A 22 -0.78 14.07 3.28
N PRO A 23 -1.04 14.64 4.46
CA PRO A 23 -0.08 15.53 5.13
C PRO A 23 1.26 14.82 5.39
N SER A 24 2.35 15.50 5.02
CA SER A 24 3.72 14.98 5.09
C SER A 24 4.19 14.67 6.51
N ASP A 25 3.67 15.39 7.51
CA ASP A 25 3.98 15.28 8.94
C ASP A 25 3.53 13.96 9.57
N ILE A 26 2.72 13.16 8.86
CA ILE A 26 2.10 11.97 9.44
C ILE A 26 2.88 10.71 9.11
N THR A 27 3.29 10.01 10.16
CA THR A 27 3.92 8.70 10.06
C THR A 27 2.95 7.66 10.63
N PRO A 28 2.03 7.12 9.81
CA PRO A 28 1.12 6.09 10.28
C PRO A 28 1.91 4.80 10.58
N ASN A 29 1.46 4.05 11.59
CA ASN A 29 1.99 2.71 11.80
C ASN A 29 1.37 1.76 10.76
N ILE A 30 2.16 1.28 9.81
CA ILE A 30 1.69 0.36 8.77
C ILE A 30 1.47 -1.01 9.39
N GLN A 31 0.20 -1.37 9.59
CA GLN A 31 -0.19 -2.67 10.13
C GLN A 31 -0.65 -3.57 8.99
N ILE A 32 -0.02 -4.74 8.90
CA ILE A 32 -0.33 -5.75 7.89
C ILE A 32 -0.68 -7.05 8.61
N GLU A 33 -1.93 -7.44 8.44
CA GLU A 33 -2.51 -8.60 9.07
C GLU A 33 -2.66 -9.71 8.04
N ASN A 34 -2.58 -10.96 8.48
CA ASN A 34 -2.87 -12.10 7.61
C ASN A 34 -4.38 -12.28 7.57
N THR A 35 -4.95 -12.38 6.38
CA THR A 35 -6.34 -12.77 6.22
C THR A 35 -6.49 -14.27 6.44
N ARG A 36 -7.50 -14.66 7.22
CA ARG A 36 -7.82 -16.07 7.47
C ARG A 36 -8.60 -16.70 6.32
N ASP A 37 -9.26 -15.86 5.52
CA ASP A 37 -10.11 -16.27 4.41
C ASP A 37 -9.44 -15.90 3.09
N LYS A 38 -9.23 -16.90 2.22
CA LYS A 38 -8.59 -16.69 0.91
C LYS A 38 -9.43 -15.80 -0.01
N ALA A 39 -10.73 -15.67 0.21
CA ALA A 39 -11.56 -14.73 -0.56
C ALA A 39 -11.19 -13.27 -0.29
N HIS A 40 -10.57 -12.98 0.85
CA HIS A 40 -10.07 -11.65 1.21
C HIS A 40 -8.58 -11.47 0.95
N GLY A 41 -7.96 -12.35 0.18
CA GLY A 41 -6.52 -12.34 -0.10
C GLY A 41 -5.68 -12.94 1.01
N ASP A 42 -4.38 -12.78 0.91
CA ASP A 42 -3.40 -13.33 1.85
C ASP A 42 -3.07 -12.35 2.97
N PHE A 43 -3.09 -11.06 2.65
CA PHE A 43 -2.82 -9.98 3.61
C PHE A 43 -3.86 -8.87 3.52
N ALA A 44 -4.07 -8.16 4.62
CA ALA A 44 -4.92 -6.97 4.66
C ALA A 44 -4.26 -5.86 5.47
N THR A 45 -4.58 -4.60 5.13
CA THR A 45 -4.19 -3.42 5.91
C THR A 45 -5.35 -2.45 6.10
N ASN A 46 -5.37 -1.80 7.25
CA ASN A 46 -6.27 -0.69 7.58
C ASN A 46 -5.62 0.69 7.40
N LEU A 47 -4.45 0.75 6.74
CA LEU A 47 -3.67 1.98 6.58
C LEU A 47 -4.49 3.15 6.02
N ALA A 48 -5.33 2.89 5.02
CA ALA A 48 -6.17 3.92 4.42
C ALA A 48 -7.18 4.52 5.42
N LEU A 49 -7.73 3.71 6.33
CA LEU A 49 -8.61 4.19 7.40
C LEU A 49 -7.88 5.10 8.39
N MET A 50 -6.64 4.73 8.75
CA MET A 50 -5.81 5.51 9.65
C MET A 50 -5.41 6.86 9.04
N LEU A 51 -5.10 6.87 7.75
CA LEU A 51 -4.68 8.07 7.02
C LEU A 51 -5.84 8.96 6.57
N ALA A 52 -7.04 8.41 6.38
CA ALA A 52 -8.21 9.17 5.96
C ALA A 52 -8.61 10.27 6.94
N LYS A 53 -8.54 9.97 8.24
CA LYS A 53 -8.90 10.91 9.31
C LYS A 53 -8.03 12.18 9.26
N PRO A 54 -6.69 12.09 9.26
CA PRO A 54 -5.87 13.28 9.14
C PRO A 54 -5.84 13.89 7.73
N ALA A 55 -5.95 13.10 6.67
CA ALA A 55 -6.04 13.60 5.30
C ALA A 55 -7.42 14.24 4.98
N LYS A 56 -8.37 14.19 5.93
CA LYS A 56 -9.77 14.65 5.78
C LYS A 56 -10.42 14.16 4.48
N THR A 57 -10.08 12.94 4.09
CA THR A 57 -10.46 12.32 2.81
C THR A 57 -11.26 11.05 3.07
N ASN A 58 -12.06 10.62 2.09
CA ASN A 58 -12.79 9.37 2.20
C ASN A 58 -11.82 8.17 2.25
N PRO A 59 -11.89 7.30 3.28
CA PRO A 59 -10.96 6.17 3.43
C PRO A 59 -10.97 5.22 2.24
N ARG A 60 -12.11 5.04 1.57
CA ARG A 60 -12.19 4.22 0.37
C ARG A 60 -11.50 4.88 -0.82
N ALA A 61 -11.62 6.20 -0.97
CA ALA A 61 -10.90 6.94 -2.01
C ALA A 61 -9.40 6.91 -1.75
N LEU A 62 -8.97 7.07 -0.50
CA LEU A 62 -7.56 6.98 -0.12
C LEU A 62 -7.00 5.57 -0.32
N ALA A 63 -7.78 4.53 -0.03
CA ALA A 63 -7.42 3.15 -0.34
C ALA A 63 -7.19 2.96 -1.84
N GLN A 64 -8.04 3.56 -2.69
CA GLN A 64 -7.88 3.51 -4.13
C GLN A 64 -6.61 4.24 -4.58
N GLN A 65 -6.33 5.42 -4.02
CA GLN A 65 -5.11 6.16 -4.34
C GLN A 65 -3.85 5.45 -3.86
N LEU A 66 -3.89 4.78 -2.71
CA LEU A 66 -2.81 3.92 -2.25
C LEU A 66 -2.60 2.77 -3.24
N CYS A 67 -3.66 2.08 -3.66
CA CYS A 67 -3.55 1.01 -4.65
C CYS A 67 -3.03 1.48 -6.01
N ASP A 68 -3.41 2.69 -6.44
CA ASP A 68 -2.96 3.29 -7.70
C ASP A 68 -1.49 3.76 -7.63
N ALA A 69 -1.06 4.23 -6.45
CA ALA A 69 0.32 4.64 -6.18
C ALA A 69 1.25 3.47 -5.82
N LEU A 70 0.73 2.25 -5.69
CA LEU A 70 1.57 1.07 -5.48
C LEU A 70 2.38 0.79 -6.75
N PRO A 71 3.71 0.63 -6.64
CA PRO A 71 4.51 0.28 -7.80
C PRO A 71 4.18 -1.14 -8.25
N VAL A 72 4.22 -1.34 -9.57
CA VAL A 72 3.94 -2.65 -10.19
C VAL A 72 4.91 -3.67 -9.60
N SER A 73 4.37 -4.63 -8.86
CA SER A 73 5.15 -5.63 -8.14
C SER A 73 4.65 -7.00 -8.54
N SER A 74 5.51 -7.81 -9.13
CA SER A 74 5.15 -9.17 -9.52
C SER A 74 4.74 -10.04 -8.32
N SER A 75 5.17 -9.68 -7.10
CA SER A 75 4.78 -10.34 -5.85
C SER A 75 3.32 -10.11 -5.45
N ILE A 76 2.65 -9.07 -5.95
CA ILE A 76 1.23 -8.79 -5.71
C ILE A 76 0.47 -9.13 -7.00
N ASP A 77 -0.41 -10.13 -6.93
CA ASP A 77 -1.29 -10.51 -8.03
C ASP A 77 -2.36 -9.44 -8.27
N LYS A 78 -3.02 -9.01 -7.18
CA LYS A 78 -4.00 -7.92 -7.21
C LYS A 78 -4.22 -7.33 -5.82
N THR A 79 -4.80 -6.13 -5.79
CA THR A 79 -5.31 -5.49 -4.58
C THR A 79 -6.81 -5.27 -4.69
N GLU A 80 -7.53 -5.43 -3.59
CA GLU A 80 -8.97 -5.24 -3.53
C GLU A 80 -9.34 -4.40 -2.31
N ILE A 81 -10.27 -3.47 -2.49
CA ILE A 81 -10.68 -2.57 -1.42
C ILE A 81 -11.98 -3.10 -0.81
N ALA A 82 -11.91 -3.52 0.44
CA ALA A 82 -13.04 -4.05 1.19
C ALA A 82 -13.63 -3.01 2.15
N GLY A 83 -14.96 -3.02 2.23
CA GLY A 83 -15.72 -2.23 3.19
C GLY A 83 -15.40 -0.72 3.13
N PRO A 84 -15.14 -0.07 4.29
CA PRO A 84 -14.92 1.37 4.35
C PRO A 84 -13.52 1.81 3.91
N GLY A 85 -12.57 0.91 3.65
CA GLY A 85 -11.19 1.28 3.30
C GLY A 85 -10.13 0.29 3.80
N PHE A 86 -10.46 -0.99 3.91
CA PHE A 86 -9.44 -2.03 4.06
C PHE A 86 -8.87 -2.36 2.70
N ILE A 87 -7.55 -2.53 2.61
CA ILE A 87 -6.91 -2.98 1.37
C ILE A 87 -6.46 -4.42 1.58
N ASN A 88 -7.02 -5.31 0.77
CA ASN A 88 -6.70 -6.72 0.72
C ASN A 88 -5.68 -6.95 -0.40
N PHE A 89 -4.63 -7.71 -0.11
CA PHE A 89 -3.56 -8.06 -1.03
C PHE A 89 -3.61 -9.54 -1.33
N PHE A 90 -3.64 -9.87 -2.61
CA PHE A 90 -3.50 -11.23 -3.12
C PHE A 90 -2.06 -11.34 -3.60
N VAL A 91 -1.27 -12.22 -2.99
CA VAL A 91 0.13 -12.38 -3.37
C VAL A 91 0.34 -13.66 -4.16
N ASN A 92 1.31 -13.64 -5.06
CA ASN A 92 1.72 -14.83 -5.79
C ASN A 92 3.11 -15.26 -5.32
N ASP A 93 3.19 -16.40 -4.64
CA ASP A 93 4.43 -16.96 -4.09
C ASP A 93 5.50 -17.23 -5.16
N ALA A 94 5.11 -17.34 -6.44
CA ALA A 94 6.05 -17.58 -7.54
C ALA A 94 6.90 -16.36 -7.93
N ALA A 95 6.55 -15.15 -7.47
CA ALA A 95 7.11 -13.89 -7.96
C ALA A 95 8.04 -13.17 -6.97
N ILE A 96 8.54 -13.89 -5.97
CA ILE A 96 9.37 -13.38 -4.87
C ILE A 96 10.72 -12.78 -5.34
N TYR A 97 11.21 -13.14 -6.52
CA TYR A 97 12.61 -12.87 -6.89
C TYR A 97 12.87 -11.61 -7.73
N SER A 98 11.85 -10.88 -8.19
CA SER A 98 12.04 -9.83 -9.22
C SER A 98 11.93 -8.37 -8.75
N VAL A 99 11.36 -8.09 -7.58
CA VAL A 99 10.89 -6.72 -7.26
C VAL A 99 11.96 -5.81 -6.63
N ILE A 100 13.09 -6.34 -6.15
CA ILE A 100 14.15 -5.53 -5.54
C ILE A 100 14.85 -4.60 -6.57
N GLY A 101 14.70 -4.86 -7.88
CA GLY A 101 15.38 -4.10 -8.92
C GLY A 101 14.75 -2.75 -9.30
N ASP A 102 13.42 -2.60 -9.18
CA ASP A 102 12.71 -1.49 -9.84
C ASP A 102 12.49 -0.27 -8.91
N VAL A 103 12.38 -0.51 -7.59
CA VAL A 103 12.24 0.57 -6.59
C VAL A 103 13.49 1.47 -6.54
N LEU A 104 14.65 0.99 -7.00
CA LEU A 104 15.87 1.79 -7.09
C LEU A 104 15.90 2.74 -8.32
N ALA A 105 15.05 2.52 -9.33
CA ALA A 105 15.04 3.32 -10.56
C ALA A 105 14.18 4.59 -10.45
N ALA A 106 13.22 4.63 -9.52
CA ALA A 106 12.40 5.81 -9.24
C ALA A 106 13.03 6.78 -8.20
N GLY A 107 14.32 6.61 -7.89
CA GLY A 107 15.06 7.36 -6.87
C GLY A 107 15.60 8.73 -7.28
N GLU A 108 15.16 9.32 -8.40
CA GLU A 108 15.72 10.60 -8.91
C GLU A 108 15.01 11.87 -8.42
N THR A 109 14.06 11.80 -7.46
CA THR A 109 13.39 13.01 -6.93
C THR A 109 13.05 12.92 -5.44
N PHE A 110 13.99 12.44 -4.62
CA PHE A 110 13.97 12.70 -3.17
C PHE A 110 15.32 13.35 -2.80
N GLY A 111 15.36 14.68 -2.87
CA GLY A 111 16.50 15.51 -2.48
C GLY A 111 16.44 15.90 -1.01
#